data_AF-A0A0L7LJ52-F1
#
_entry.id   AF-A0A0L7LJ52-F1
#
_cell.length_a   1.000
_cell.length_b   1.000
_cell.length_c   1.000
_cell.angle_alpha   90.00
_cell.angle_beta   90.00
_cell.angle_gamma   90.00
#
_symmetry.space_group_name_H-M   'P 1'
#
loop_
_entity.id
_entity.type
_entity.pdbx_description
1 polymer ?
#
loop_
_entity_poly.entity_id
_entity_poly.type
_entity_poly.pdbx_seq_one_letter_code
_entity_poly.pdbx_strand_id
1 'polypeptide(L)'
;DIQSLKTFKIDQNLILGANVSLEDCIGIFKDMAQKSEFDYLNEFIGSLAGNLMLKHANPAYQSDVFLLFESVRAAIMPRNQNALAIVNAAFNFELSCSSQIIEDARIVFGNISSTFVHATKTELFLIGKCVYDNTVLQEAVEVLRGELVPVNSPPEPTVFERPLSKGSQDFQTDTSLYPLNQPVQKLEAQIQSSGEAQYANDVPPSRHDVFGSFVLSTVSSGEVDSIDAKQVLAIEGILAIYTASDIPGKNSFTFPGIQLQTENEEILATKIKFYGQPIAILVAISEELASSVYEIEAQYHYYLEPLTCVVVPVDQGLEVYDSTQWIDLTQIAVSQCLNMKESDVLVRVRRVGGGFGGKISRNVQVATAAAIVARKMDRTCRFILPIQTNLTVAGRRLPTQCDYEAGLDANGKIQYLNATITQDVGCSNNENILSYVAGGFPNCYNTEYFIRLTNMRTDDNDLPSLIATLKEDSHYDKRAKDIELFNKANRWKKKAIKINVMSFPVEFFGNYSALVTIYRGDGTVTITTGGIEMGQGANTKAAQVCAYELGIPLDYVSVIPHYSFTAANNVFSGSSITIYNKTTGKLLTNRSLTYHVPLARDIPVEFNRFHTTRSPY
;
A
#
# COMPACT_ATOMS: atom_id res chain seq x y z
N ASP A 1 -35.99 -11.89 -5.41
CA ASP A 1 -36.03 -11.53 -6.85
C ASP A 1 -37.40 -11.08 -7.33
N ILE A 2 -37.81 -9.85 -6.98
CA ILE A 2 -39.09 -9.30 -7.48
C ILE A 2 -38.83 -8.75 -8.89
N GLN A 3 -39.33 -9.44 -9.92
CA GLN A 3 -39.04 -9.12 -11.33
C GLN A 3 -39.54 -7.73 -11.74
N SER A 4 -40.69 -7.28 -11.24
CA SER A 4 -41.22 -5.93 -11.53
C SER A 4 -40.34 -4.79 -11.03
N LEU A 5 -39.36 -5.06 -10.16
CA LEU A 5 -38.35 -4.10 -9.74
C LEU A 5 -37.08 -4.12 -10.60
N LYS A 6 -36.88 -5.13 -11.46
CA LYS A 6 -35.70 -5.25 -12.35
C LYS A 6 -35.95 -4.80 -13.80
N THR A 7 -37.18 -4.39 -14.12
CA THR A 7 -37.59 -3.96 -15.47
C THR A 7 -37.60 -2.45 -15.62
N PHE A 8 -37.45 -1.94 -16.84
CA PHE A 8 -37.78 -0.55 -17.20
C PHE A 8 -38.98 -0.49 -18.15
N LYS A 9 -39.62 0.67 -18.23
CA LYS A 9 -40.63 0.99 -19.26
C LYS A 9 -40.42 2.41 -19.79
N ILE A 10 -40.84 2.64 -21.03
CA ILE A 10 -40.79 3.93 -21.70
C ILE A 10 -42.23 4.30 -22.06
N ASP A 11 -42.60 5.53 -21.71
CA ASP A 11 -43.81 6.23 -22.14
C ASP A 11 -43.37 7.68 -22.46
N GLN A 12 -44.14 8.71 -22.09
CA GLN A 12 -43.64 10.09 -22.00
C GLN A 12 -42.41 10.26 -21.09
N ASN A 13 -42.11 9.29 -20.23
CA ASN A 13 -40.95 9.27 -19.33
C ASN A 13 -40.25 7.90 -19.38
N LEU A 14 -38.94 7.88 -19.13
CA LEU A 14 -38.20 6.66 -18.79
C LEU A 14 -38.44 6.31 -17.31
N ILE A 15 -39.02 5.14 -17.05
CA ILE A 15 -39.33 4.67 -15.69
C ILE A 15 -38.54 3.38 -15.42
N LEU A 16 -37.55 3.48 -14.54
CA LEU A 16 -36.73 2.37 -14.08
C LEU A 16 -37.34 1.67 -12.85
N GLY A 17 -37.27 0.34 -12.80
CA GLY A 17 -37.55 -0.42 -11.60
C GLY A 17 -36.50 -0.19 -10.51
N ALA A 18 -36.91 -0.23 -9.25
CA ALA A 18 -36.07 0.12 -8.11
C ALA A 18 -34.83 -0.78 -7.92
N ASN A 19 -34.85 -2.00 -8.46
CA ASN A 19 -33.81 -3.02 -8.31
C ASN A 19 -33.11 -3.36 -9.64
N VAL A 20 -33.15 -2.44 -10.62
CA VAL A 20 -32.27 -2.44 -11.80
C VAL A 20 -30.83 -2.22 -11.32
N SER A 21 -29.87 -3.01 -11.80
CA SER A 21 -28.48 -2.88 -11.37
C SER A 21 -27.81 -1.63 -11.93
N LEU A 22 -26.65 -1.27 -11.37
CA LEU A 22 -25.77 -0.22 -11.90
C LEU A 22 -25.45 -0.41 -13.38
N GLU A 23 -25.05 -1.63 -13.73
CA GLU A 23 -24.59 -2.01 -15.06
C GLU A 23 -25.74 -1.97 -16.06
N ASP A 24 -26.88 -2.55 -15.70
CA ASP A 24 -28.12 -2.52 -16.51
C ASP A 24 -28.58 -1.06 -16.73
N CYS A 25 -28.54 -0.22 -15.69
CA CYS A 25 -28.92 1.19 -15.76
C CYS A 25 -28.03 1.97 -16.74
N ILE A 26 -26.70 1.75 -16.68
CA ILE A 26 -25.74 2.36 -17.61
C ILE A 26 -25.97 1.89 -19.05
N GLY A 27 -26.33 0.61 -19.25
CA GLY A 27 -26.73 0.08 -20.57
C GLY A 27 -27.98 0.78 -21.10
N ILE A 28 -29.06 0.76 -20.32
CA ILE A 28 -30.34 1.40 -20.67
C ILE A 28 -30.15 2.90 -20.98
N PHE A 29 -29.32 3.60 -20.20
CA PHE A 29 -29.03 5.01 -20.42
C PHE A 29 -28.27 5.29 -21.71
N LYS A 30 -27.24 4.49 -22.05
CA LYS A 30 -26.53 4.61 -23.34
C LYS A 30 -27.43 4.33 -24.55
N ASP A 31 -28.33 3.35 -24.43
CA ASP A 31 -29.32 3.01 -25.45
C ASP A 31 -30.38 4.11 -25.59
N MET A 32 -30.83 4.70 -24.49
CA MET A 32 -31.83 5.77 -24.52
C MET A 32 -31.26 7.12 -24.96
N ALA A 33 -30.00 7.42 -24.64
CA ALA A 33 -29.33 8.64 -25.08
C ALA A 33 -29.13 8.74 -26.61
N GLN A 34 -29.40 7.67 -27.36
CA GLN A 34 -29.52 7.74 -28.83
C GLN A 34 -30.79 8.50 -29.31
N LYS A 35 -31.70 8.86 -28.40
CA LYS A 35 -32.88 9.69 -28.66
C LYS A 35 -32.62 11.10 -28.14
N SER A 36 -32.96 12.11 -28.94
CA SER A 36 -32.76 13.53 -28.59
C SER A 36 -33.45 13.96 -27.29
N GLU A 37 -34.57 13.32 -26.92
CA GLU A 37 -35.32 13.56 -25.68
C GLU A 37 -34.60 13.04 -24.42
N PHE A 38 -33.51 12.28 -24.58
CA PHE A 38 -32.81 11.56 -23.53
C PHE A 38 -31.27 11.66 -23.64
N ASP A 39 -30.73 12.52 -24.52
CA ASP A 39 -29.28 12.64 -24.78
C ASP A 39 -28.47 12.94 -23.50
N TYR A 40 -29.07 13.67 -22.53
CA TYR A 40 -28.50 13.91 -21.20
C TYR A 40 -28.12 12.64 -20.42
N LEU A 41 -28.68 11.47 -20.77
CA LEU A 41 -28.32 10.18 -20.17
C LEU A 41 -26.91 9.69 -20.57
N ASN A 42 -26.26 10.30 -21.57
CA ASN A 42 -24.86 10.03 -21.92
C ASN A 42 -23.87 10.37 -20.78
N GLU A 43 -24.19 11.31 -19.88
CA GLU A 43 -23.33 11.72 -18.75
C GLU A 43 -23.62 10.95 -17.43
N PHE A 44 -24.57 10.02 -17.44
CA PHE A 44 -25.04 9.32 -16.24
C PHE A 44 -24.28 8.01 -15.94
N ILE A 45 -23.81 7.88 -14.70
CA ILE A 45 -23.20 6.65 -14.15
C ILE A 45 -23.59 6.57 -12.66
N GLY A 46 -24.52 5.69 -12.26
CA GLY A 46 -24.93 5.53 -10.85
C GLY A 46 -26.18 4.64 -10.58
N SER A 47 -26.29 4.11 -9.35
CA SER A 47 -27.38 3.19 -8.89
C SER A 47 -28.60 3.94 -8.30
N LEU A 48 -29.83 3.74 -8.80
CA LEU A 48 -30.96 4.52 -8.28
C LEU A 48 -31.42 4.15 -6.85
N ALA A 49 -32.22 3.10 -6.64
CA ALA A 49 -33.08 3.08 -5.45
C ALA A 49 -32.39 2.70 -4.13
N GLY A 50 -31.39 1.81 -4.14
CA GLY A 50 -30.69 1.42 -2.91
C GLY A 50 -29.94 2.60 -2.26
N ASN A 51 -29.22 3.37 -3.09
CA ASN A 51 -28.54 4.60 -2.70
C ASN A 51 -29.54 5.67 -2.21
N LEU A 52 -30.66 5.88 -2.94
CA LEU A 52 -31.71 6.82 -2.53
C LEU A 52 -32.41 6.42 -1.22
N MET A 53 -32.67 5.13 -0.99
CA MET A 53 -33.24 4.63 0.26
C MET A 53 -32.27 4.79 1.44
N LEU A 54 -30.99 4.44 1.26
CA LEU A 54 -29.98 4.61 2.31
C LEU A 54 -29.77 6.09 2.64
N LYS A 55 -29.80 6.99 1.64
CA LYS A 55 -29.75 8.44 1.85
C LYS A 55 -30.98 8.99 2.58
N HIS A 56 -32.16 8.45 2.31
CA HIS A 56 -33.38 8.85 2.98
C HIS A 56 -33.43 8.35 4.44
N ALA A 57 -33.03 7.10 4.68
CA ALA A 57 -33.03 6.48 6.02
C ALA A 57 -31.89 6.98 6.92
N ASN A 58 -30.73 7.29 6.34
CA ASN A 58 -29.59 7.89 7.01
C ASN A 58 -29.16 9.17 6.27
N PRO A 59 -29.57 10.36 6.74
CA PRO A 59 -29.18 11.63 6.12
C PRO A 59 -27.67 11.87 6.01
N ALA A 60 -26.85 11.22 6.85
CA ALA A 60 -25.39 11.30 6.81
C ALA A 60 -24.73 10.36 5.78
N TYR A 61 -25.46 9.35 5.29
CA TYR A 61 -24.99 8.49 4.19
C TYR A 61 -24.67 9.35 2.95
N GLN A 62 -23.54 9.11 2.29
CA GLN A 62 -23.20 9.79 1.04
C GLN A 62 -23.65 8.92 -0.13
N SER A 63 -24.60 9.44 -0.92
CA SER A 63 -25.15 8.74 -2.08
C SER A 63 -24.28 8.99 -3.30
N ASP A 64 -23.95 7.94 -4.05
CA ASP A 64 -23.32 8.08 -5.38
C ASP A 64 -24.35 8.45 -6.47
N VAL A 65 -25.64 8.51 -6.13
CA VAL A 65 -26.71 8.96 -7.02
C VAL A 65 -27.49 10.14 -6.49
N PHE A 66 -27.55 11.14 -7.36
CA PHE A 66 -28.45 12.27 -7.28
C PHE A 66 -29.27 12.29 -8.58
N LEU A 67 -30.55 12.65 -8.48
CA LEU A 67 -31.41 12.86 -9.65
C LEU A 67 -30.98 14.15 -10.34
N LEU A 68 -30.41 14.01 -11.53
CA LEU A 68 -29.91 15.10 -12.37
C LEU A 68 -30.77 15.16 -13.63
N PHE A 69 -31.62 16.18 -13.77
CA PHE A 69 -32.35 16.43 -15.02
C PHE A 69 -31.66 17.55 -15.79
N GLU A 70 -31.42 17.29 -17.07
CA GLU A 70 -30.72 18.14 -18.07
C GLU A 70 -29.76 19.17 -17.45
N SER A 71 -28.62 18.67 -16.95
CA SER A 71 -27.69 19.47 -16.17
C SER A 71 -26.27 19.38 -16.70
N VAL A 72 -25.60 20.53 -16.85
CA VAL A 72 -24.14 20.56 -16.97
C VAL A 72 -23.55 20.04 -15.66
N ARG A 73 -23.04 18.80 -15.65
CA ARG A 73 -22.44 18.21 -14.46
C ARG A 73 -21.10 18.86 -14.17
N ALA A 74 -21.02 19.64 -13.09
CA ALA A 74 -19.75 20.07 -12.52
C ALA A 74 -19.41 19.17 -11.33
N ALA A 75 -18.36 18.35 -11.47
CA ALA A 75 -17.87 17.48 -10.40
C ALA A 75 -16.37 17.64 -10.22
N ILE A 76 -15.94 17.51 -8.96
CA ILE A 76 -14.57 17.67 -8.50
C ILE A 76 -14.32 16.47 -7.54
N MET A 77 -13.65 15.37 -7.92
CA MET A 77 -13.50 14.05 -7.19
C MET A 77 -12.04 13.49 -7.25
N PRO A 78 -11.35 12.95 -6.22
CA PRO A 78 -9.87 12.92 -6.12
C PRO A 78 -9.11 12.07 -7.16
N ARG A 79 -9.80 11.20 -7.88
CA ARG A 79 -9.29 10.39 -8.99
C ARG A 79 -10.40 10.21 -10.01
N ASN A 80 -10.02 10.00 -11.28
CA ASN A 80 -10.96 10.01 -12.41
C ASN A 80 -12.08 8.96 -12.32
N GLN A 81 -11.90 7.89 -11.56
CA GLN A 81 -12.88 6.82 -11.35
C GLN A 81 -12.80 6.28 -9.91
N ASN A 82 -13.90 5.71 -9.43
CA ASN A 82 -14.02 5.07 -8.11
C ASN A 82 -13.63 6.01 -6.94
N ALA A 83 -14.21 7.22 -6.90
CA ALA A 83 -14.03 8.15 -5.78
C ALA A 83 -15.16 9.20 -5.67
N LEU A 84 -15.38 9.66 -4.43
CA LEU A 84 -16.37 10.66 -4.03
C LEU A 84 -15.98 12.09 -4.46
N ALA A 85 -16.95 12.97 -4.71
CA ALA A 85 -16.70 14.36 -5.15
C ALA A 85 -16.59 15.36 -3.98
N ILE A 86 -15.60 16.27 -3.95
CA ILE A 86 -15.56 17.52 -3.14
C ILE A 86 -16.91 18.22 -3.19
N VAL A 87 -17.34 18.53 -4.41
CA VAL A 87 -18.53 19.25 -4.76
C VAL A 87 -19.04 18.60 -6.02
N ASN A 88 -20.30 18.24 -6.02
CA ASN A 88 -21.06 18.03 -7.23
C ASN A 88 -22.06 19.17 -7.36
N ALA A 89 -22.33 19.61 -8.58
CA ALA A 89 -23.33 20.61 -8.87
C ALA A 89 -24.11 20.25 -10.13
N ALA A 90 -25.37 20.65 -10.14
CA ALA A 90 -26.27 20.51 -11.27
C ALA A 90 -26.95 21.85 -11.54
N PHE A 91 -27.08 22.20 -12.81
CA PHE A 91 -27.68 23.43 -13.27
C PHE A 91 -28.65 23.09 -14.41
N ASN A 92 -29.95 23.24 -14.17
CA ASN A 92 -30.99 23.17 -15.20
C ASN A 92 -31.52 24.60 -15.44
N PHE A 93 -31.65 25.00 -16.71
CA PHE A 93 -32.14 26.31 -17.12
C PHE A 93 -33.12 26.16 -18.28
N GLU A 94 -34.38 26.53 -18.05
CA GLU A 94 -35.37 26.65 -19.13
C GLU A 94 -35.18 28.02 -19.80
N LEU A 95 -35.00 28.05 -21.12
CA LEU A 95 -34.68 29.27 -21.88
C LEU A 95 -35.78 29.59 -22.89
N SER A 96 -36.22 30.84 -22.93
CA SER A 96 -37.04 31.38 -24.02
C SER A 96 -36.35 31.12 -25.37
N CYS A 97 -37.07 30.45 -26.28
CA CYS A 97 -36.54 30.04 -27.60
C CYS A 97 -36.15 31.22 -28.52
N SER A 98 -36.39 32.47 -28.12
CA SER A 98 -36.14 33.65 -28.95
C SER A 98 -35.33 34.76 -28.28
N SER A 99 -35.32 34.85 -26.94
CA SER A 99 -34.65 35.95 -26.22
C SER A 99 -33.46 35.51 -25.35
N GLN A 100 -33.19 34.20 -25.23
CA GLN A 100 -32.11 33.66 -24.37
C GLN A 100 -32.23 34.12 -22.89
N ILE A 101 -33.46 34.44 -22.49
CA ILE A 101 -33.86 34.77 -21.14
C ILE A 101 -34.19 33.48 -20.41
N ILE A 102 -33.76 33.39 -19.15
CA ILE A 102 -34.04 32.28 -18.24
C ILE A 102 -35.50 32.39 -17.76
N GLU A 103 -36.30 31.35 -18.02
CA GLU A 103 -37.71 31.23 -17.63
C GLU A 103 -37.87 30.44 -16.31
N ASP A 104 -37.16 29.32 -16.17
CA ASP A 104 -36.96 28.58 -14.90
C ASP A 104 -35.47 28.30 -14.69
N ALA A 105 -35.04 28.19 -13.43
CA ALA A 105 -33.67 27.89 -13.04
C ALA A 105 -33.66 26.97 -11.82
N ARG A 106 -32.84 25.91 -11.87
CA ARG A 106 -32.62 25.01 -10.73
C ARG A 106 -31.13 24.74 -10.61
N ILE A 107 -30.57 25.13 -9.47
CA ILE A 107 -29.14 25.14 -9.20
C ILE A 107 -28.93 24.44 -7.86
N VAL A 108 -28.29 23.27 -7.90
CA VAL A 108 -28.05 22.46 -6.70
C VAL A 108 -26.58 22.14 -6.51
N PHE A 109 -26.16 22.08 -5.25
CA PHE A 109 -24.82 21.71 -4.84
C PHE A 109 -24.89 20.64 -3.74
N GLY A 110 -24.14 19.56 -3.92
CA GLY A 110 -23.89 18.55 -2.89
C GLY A 110 -22.45 18.59 -2.39
N ASN A 111 -22.26 18.10 -1.17
CA ASN A 111 -20.99 17.95 -0.45
C ASN A 111 -20.19 19.25 -0.17
N ILE A 112 -20.78 20.42 -0.43
CA ILE A 112 -20.28 21.72 0.06
C ILE A 112 -20.61 21.98 1.54
N SER A 113 -21.59 21.26 2.09
CA SER A 113 -21.91 21.21 3.52
C SER A 113 -22.48 19.83 3.90
N SER A 114 -22.78 19.62 5.19
CA SER A 114 -23.45 18.41 5.67
C SER A 114 -24.89 18.25 5.13
N THR A 115 -25.46 19.31 4.55
CA THR A 115 -26.77 19.30 3.89
C THR A 115 -26.63 19.60 2.40
N PHE A 116 -27.59 19.08 1.63
CA PHE A 116 -27.77 19.44 0.22
C PHE A 116 -28.20 20.90 0.12
N VAL A 117 -27.61 21.66 -0.81
CA VAL A 117 -27.91 23.08 -1.01
C VAL A 117 -28.65 23.26 -2.33
N HIS A 118 -29.84 23.85 -2.26
CA HIS A 118 -30.62 24.34 -3.39
C HIS A 118 -30.47 25.86 -3.41
N ALA A 119 -29.93 26.43 -4.48
CA ALA A 119 -29.49 27.82 -4.54
C ALA A 119 -30.63 28.76 -4.96
N THR A 120 -31.73 28.70 -4.22
CA THR A 120 -33.01 29.31 -4.61
C THR A 120 -32.99 30.83 -4.66
N LYS A 121 -32.10 31.53 -3.94
CA LYS A 121 -31.90 32.98 -4.12
C LYS A 121 -31.22 33.26 -5.45
N THR A 122 -30.25 32.44 -5.83
CA THR A 122 -29.53 32.53 -7.11
C THR A 122 -30.47 32.21 -8.28
N GLU A 123 -31.33 31.18 -8.14
CA GLU A 123 -32.38 30.84 -9.11
C GLU A 123 -33.35 32.01 -9.33
N LEU A 124 -33.95 32.53 -8.26
CA LEU A 124 -34.88 33.67 -8.30
C LEU A 124 -34.24 34.95 -8.87
N PHE A 125 -32.93 35.12 -8.68
CA PHE A 125 -32.18 36.25 -9.24
C PHE A 125 -31.98 36.13 -10.77
N LEU A 126 -31.88 34.90 -11.30
CA LEU A 126 -31.61 34.63 -12.71
C LEU A 126 -32.87 34.68 -13.59
N ILE A 127 -34.04 34.35 -13.04
CA ILE A 127 -35.32 34.41 -13.79
C ILE A 127 -35.53 35.80 -14.39
N GLY A 128 -35.87 35.84 -15.68
CA GLY A 128 -36.07 37.08 -16.43
C GLY A 128 -34.77 37.75 -16.93
N LYS A 129 -33.59 37.16 -16.70
CA LYS A 129 -32.29 37.68 -17.16
C LYS A 129 -31.70 36.89 -18.33
N CYS A 130 -30.84 37.54 -19.11
CA CYS A 130 -30.13 36.92 -20.23
C CYS A 130 -28.90 36.13 -19.74
N VAL A 131 -28.79 34.87 -20.16
CA VAL A 131 -27.72 33.95 -19.71
C VAL A 131 -26.32 34.32 -20.26
N TYR A 132 -26.24 35.11 -21.34
CA TYR A 132 -24.97 35.51 -21.97
C TYR A 132 -24.46 36.90 -21.53
N ASP A 133 -25.16 37.61 -20.64
CA ASP A 133 -24.68 38.87 -20.09
C ASP A 133 -23.64 38.61 -18.98
N ASN A 134 -22.41 39.05 -19.19
CA ASN A 134 -21.35 38.92 -18.20
C ASN A 134 -21.67 39.65 -16.88
N THR A 135 -22.43 40.75 -16.91
CA THR A 135 -22.86 41.46 -15.70
C THR A 135 -23.79 40.57 -14.87
N VAL A 136 -24.77 39.94 -15.51
CA VAL A 136 -25.69 38.99 -14.88
C VAL A 136 -24.91 37.81 -14.27
N LEU A 137 -23.90 37.28 -14.99
CA LEU A 137 -23.04 36.22 -14.47
C LEU A 137 -22.25 36.65 -13.23
N GLN A 138 -21.62 37.83 -13.24
CA GLN A 138 -20.86 38.31 -12.07
C GLN A 138 -21.78 38.53 -10.86
N GLU A 139 -22.92 39.18 -11.06
CA GLU A 139 -23.90 39.40 -10.00
C GLU A 139 -24.47 38.08 -9.45
N ALA A 140 -24.78 37.10 -10.32
CA ALA A 140 -25.25 35.78 -9.90
C ALA A 140 -24.20 35.03 -9.06
N VAL A 141 -22.91 35.16 -9.39
CA VAL A 141 -21.80 34.59 -8.60
C VAL A 141 -21.68 35.25 -7.23
N GLU A 142 -21.95 36.55 -7.10
CA GLU A 142 -21.96 37.24 -5.80
C GLU A 142 -23.19 36.86 -4.95
N VAL A 143 -24.38 36.72 -5.55
CA VAL A 143 -25.58 36.17 -4.87
C VAL A 143 -25.30 34.75 -4.38
N LEU A 144 -24.75 33.91 -5.25
CA LEU A 144 -24.38 32.53 -4.93
C LEU A 144 -23.32 32.45 -3.82
N ARG A 145 -22.32 33.35 -3.80
CA ARG A 145 -21.33 33.42 -2.72
C ARG A 145 -21.95 33.73 -1.36
N GLY A 146 -23.03 34.53 -1.32
CA GLY A 146 -23.80 34.79 -0.10
C GLY A 146 -24.80 33.69 0.28
N GLU A 147 -25.05 32.73 -0.60
CA GLU A 147 -25.99 31.63 -0.41
C GLU A 147 -25.29 30.31 -0.07
N LEU A 148 -24.15 30.03 -0.68
CA LEU A 148 -23.29 28.91 -0.33
C LEU A 148 -22.61 29.18 1.02
N VAL A 149 -22.92 28.36 2.01
CA VAL A 149 -22.26 28.37 3.33
C VAL A 149 -21.31 27.15 3.40
N PRO A 150 -20.10 27.24 2.83
CA PRO A 150 -19.15 26.14 2.85
C PRO A 150 -18.63 25.91 4.27
N VAL A 151 -18.47 24.65 4.64
CA VAL A 151 -17.84 24.24 5.91
C VAL A 151 -16.37 23.90 5.64
N ASN A 152 -15.46 24.23 6.55
CA ASN A 152 -14.05 23.89 6.39
C ASN A 152 -13.84 22.36 6.37
N SER A 153 -12.97 21.90 5.46
CA SER A 153 -12.71 20.49 5.10
C SER A 153 -13.76 19.78 4.23
N PRO A 154 -14.03 20.25 3.00
CA PRO A 154 -14.58 19.38 1.97
C PRO A 154 -13.50 18.39 1.43
N PRO A 155 -13.86 17.22 0.86
CA PRO A 155 -12.91 16.21 0.34
C PRO A 155 -12.20 16.63 -0.98
N GLU A 156 -11.65 15.72 -1.82
CA GLU A 156 -10.62 16.04 -2.89
C GLU A 156 -10.99 15.89 -4.42
N PRO A 157 -10.18 16.36 -5.44
CA PRO A 157 -10.65 16.81 -6.79
C PRO A 157 -10.23 16.10 -8.13
N THR A 158 -11.14 16.07 -9.15
CA THR A 158 -11.04 15.79 -10.64
C THR A 158 -12.43 15.95 -11.31
N VAL A 159 -12.59 16.26 -12.61
CA VAL A 159 -12.51 15.27 -13.71
C VAL A 159 -11.46 15.64 -14.76
N PHE A 160 -10.69 14.65 -15.23
CA PHE A 160 -9.95 14.71 -16.50
C PHE A 160 -9.80 13.29 -17.06
N GLU A 161 -10.35 13.03 -18.25
CA GLU A 161 -10.18 11.74 -18.91
C GLU A 161 -8.71 11.48 -19.26
N ARG A 162 -8.10 10.50 -18.60
CA ARG A 162 -6.79 9.98 -18.97
C ARG A 162 -6.99 8.77 -19.90
N PRO A 163 -6.44 8.78 -21.13
CA PRO A 163 -6.46 7.60 -22.00
C PRO A 163 -5.67 6.46 -21.38
N LEU A 164 -5.96 5.22 -21.81
CA LEU A 164 -5.21 4.03 -21.40
C LEU A 164 -3.70 4.27 -21.52
N SER A 165 -2.97 4.00 -20.44
CA SER A 165 -1.53 4.21 -20.41
C SER A 165 -0.83 3.27 -21.39
N LYS A 166 0.06 3.82 -22.20
CA LYS A 166 0.98 3.08 -23.07
C LYS A 166 2.41 3.38 -22.64
N GLY A 167 3.31 2.44 -22.88
CA GLY A 167 4.74 2.59 -22.62
C GLY A 167 5.55 1.66 -23.50
N SER A 168 6.84 1.98 -23.62
CA SER A 168 7.87 1.17 -24.25
C SER A 168 8.98 0.93 -23.23
N GLN A 169 9.64 -0.22 -23.31
CA GLN A 169 10.87 -0.49 -22.55
C GLN A 169 12.00 -0.74 -23.54
N ASP A 170 13.17 -0.19 -23.25
CA ASP A 170 14.43 -0.56 -23.88
C ASP A 170 15.41 -0.96 -22.78
N PHE A 171 16.18 -2.02 -23.01
CA PHE A 171 17.17 -2.53 -22.07
C PHE A 171 18.18 -3.42 -22.81
N GLN A 172 19.44 -3.32 -22.39
CA GLN A 172 20.51 -4.18 -22.88
C GLN A 172 20.54 -5.48 -22.09
N THR A 173 20.92 -6.57 -22.76
CA THR A 173 21.17 -7.88 -22.15
C THR A 173 22.33 -8.56 -22.88
N ASP A 174 23.06 -9.41 -22.17
CA ASP A 174 24.24 -10.12 -22.68
C ASP A 174 24.01 -11.62 -22.52
N THR A 175 23.83 -12.30 -23.65
CA THR A 175 23.55 -13.74 -23.72
C THR A 175 24.67 -14.62 -23.17
N SER A 176 25.91 -14.11 -23.07
CA SER A 176 27.02 -14.84 -22.45
C SER A 176 26.89 -14.97 -20.94
N LEU A 177 26.07 -14.13 -20.31
CA LEU A 177 25.80 -14.14 -18.87
C LEU A 177 24.51 -14.89 -18.52
N TYR A 178 23.81 -15.54 -19.47
CA TYR A 178 22.54 -16.21 -19.17
C TYR A 178 22.75 -17.40 -18.21
N PRO A 179 21.87 -17.60 -17.20
CA PRO A 179 20.60 -16.90 -16.98
C PRO A 179 20.69 -15.61 -16.13
N LEU A 180 21.86 -15.15 -15.68
CA LEU A 180 22.07 -14.09 -14.67
C LEU A 180 21.36 -12.75 -14.99
N ASN A 181 21.44 -12.29 -16.23
CA ASN A 181 20.83 -11.05 -16.73
C ASN A 181 19.72 -11.31 -17.78
N GLN A 182 19.29 -12.56 -17.91
CA GLN A 182 18.24 -12.95 -18.85
C GLN A 182 16.90 -12.31 -18.41
N PRO A 183 16.12 -11.71 -19.32
CA PRO A 183 14.81 -11.15 -19.01
C PRO A 183 13.77 -12.27 -18.86
N VAL A 184 13.83 -12.99 -17.73
CA VAL A 184 12.90 -14.08 -17.41
C VAL A 184 11.60 -13.55 -16.80
N GLN A 185 10.50 -14.27 -17.01
CA GLN A 185 9.29 -14.06 -16.22
C GLN A 185 9.59 -14.36 -14.75
N LYS A 186 9.07 -13.55 -13.82
CA LYS A 186 9.14 -13.84 -12.38
C LYS A 186 8.58 -15.25 -12.12
N LEU A 187 9.33 -16.08 -11.38
CA LEU A 187 8.98 -17.49 -11.13
C LEU A 187 7.57 -17.66 -10.56
N GLU A 188 7.14 -16.77 -9.66
CA GLU A 188 5.82 -16.83 -9.06
C GLU A 188 4.69 -16.18 -9.90
N ALA A 189 4.98 -15.57 -11.05
CA ALA A 189 3.98 -14.76 -11.77
C ALA A 189 2.72 -15.54 -12.18
N GLN A 190 2.88 -16.78 -12.65
CA GLN A 190 1.76 -17.61 -13.08
C GLN A 190 0.85 -17.95 -11.89
N ILE A 191 1.42 -18.48 -10.80
CA ILE A 191 0.68 -18.81 -9.57
C ILE A 191 0.09 -17.57 -8.88
N GLN A 192 0.70 -16.39 -9.04
CA GLN A 192 0.10 -15.13 -8.57
C GLN A 192 -1.11 -14.71 -9.42
N SER A 193 -1.11 -15.00 -10.73
CA SER A 193 -2.23 -14.69 -11.63
C SER A 193 -3.40 -15.69 -11.57
N SER A 194 -3.14 -16.94 -11.18
CA SER A 194 -4.17 -17.98 -11.00
C SER A 194 -4.80 -17.99 -9.60
N GLY A 195 -4.18 -17.33 -8.61
CA GLY A 195 -4.59 -17.39 -7.20
C GLY A 195 -4.01 -18.58 -6.41
N GLU A 196 -3.07 -19.34 -6.99
CA GLU A 196 -2.42 -20.49 -6.36
C GLU A 196 -1.23 -20.09 -5.45
N ALA A 197 -0.78 -18.83 -5.51
CA ALA A 197 0.31 -18.31 -4.71
C ALA A 197 -0.08 -18.10 -3.24
N GLN A 198 0.29 -19.04 -2.37
CA GLN A 198 0.08 -18.94 -0.91
C GLN A 198 0.81 -17.75 -0.25
N TYR A 199 0.08 -16.98 0.55
CA TYR A 199 0.49 -15.91 1.47
C TYR A 199 0.34 -16.36 2.94
N ALA A 200 0.56 -15.46 3.92
CA ALA A 200 0.56 -15.82 5.34
C ALA A 200 -0.78 -16.42 5.83
N ASN A 201 -1.92 -15.88 5.38
CA ASN A 201 -3.24 -16.40 5.76
C ASN A 201 -3.62 -17.70 5.02
N ASP A 202 -2.95 -18.05 3.92
CA ASP A 202 -3.30 -19.23 3.10
C ASP A 202 -2.77 -20.55 3.71
N VAL A 203 -2.21 -20.50 4.91
CA VAL A 203 -2.01 -21.68 5.77
C VAL A 203 -3.38 -22.37 5.95
N PRO A 204 -3.54 -23.67 5.63
CA PRO A 204 -4.84 -24.33 5.67
C PRO A 204 -5.55 -24.19 7.03
N PRO A 205 -6.85 -23.81 7.08
CA PRO A 205 -7.57 -23.61 8.32
C PRO A 205 -7.91 -24.92 9.02
N SER A 206 -7.72 -24.97 10.34
CA SER A 206 -8.28 -26.01 11.20
C SER A 206 -9.58 -25.55 11.84
N ARG A 207 -10.47 -26.51 12.17
CA ARG A 207 -11.69 -26.24 12.95
C ARG A 207 -11.41 -25.75 14.38
N HIS A 208 -10.16 -25.85 14.81
CA HIS A 208 -9.69 -25.39 16.12
C HIS A 208 -8.83 -24.12 16.03
N ASP A 209 -8.74 -23.46 14.87
CA ASP A 209 -8.09 -22.14 14.80
C ASP A 209 -8.84 -21.12 15.69
N VAL A 210 -8.15 -20.06 16.10
CA VAL A 210 -8.73 -18.87 16.75
C VAL A 210 -8.30 -17.61 16.02
N PHE A 211 -9.11 -16.57 16.14
CA PHE A 211 -8.88 -15.29 15.50
C PHE A 211 -8.59 -14.23 16.56
N GLY A 212 -7.43 -13.58 16.45
CA GLY A 212 -7.00 -12.50 17.31
C GLY A 212 -7.22 -11.13 16.64
N SER A 213 -7.64 -10.15 17.42
CA SER A 213 -7.80 -8.75 17.00
C SER A 213 -7.36 -7.81 18.11
N PHE A 214 -6.88 -6.62 17.77
CA PHE A 214 -6.49 -5.62 18.76
C PHE A 214 -7.68 -4.79 19.22
N VAL A 215 -7.83 -4.66 20.54
CA VAL A 215 -8.63 -3.58 21.14
C VAL A 215 -7.75 -2.34 21.19
N LEU A 216 -8.22 -1.24 20.60
CA LEU A 216 -7.45 -0.01 20.43
C LEU A 216 -7.87 1.09 21.41
N SER A 217 -6.93 1.95 21.80
CA SER A 217 -7.21 3.18 22.55
C SER A 217 -8.07 4.16 21.74
N THR A 218 -9.10 4.73 22.36
CA THR A 218 -9.90 5.83 21.81
C THR A 218 -9.42 7.23 22.24
N VAL A 219 -8.29 7.31 22.95
CA VAL A 219 -7.66 8.57 23.39
C VAL A 219 -6.20 8.65 22.93
N SER A 220 -5.66 9.86 22.79
CA SER A 220 -4.29 10.09 22.33
C SER A 220 -3.22 10.05 23.43
N SER A 221 -3.62 10.17 24.70
CA SER A 221 -2.72 10.12 25.86
C SER A 221 -3.51 9.72 27.10
N GLY A 222 -2.93 8.89 27.96
CA GLY A 222 -3.57 8.36 29.17
C GLY A 222 -2.85 7.15 29.75
N GLU A 223 -3.42 6.56 30.80
CA GLU A 223 -2.95 5.31 31.42
C GLU A 223 -4.11 4.30 31.45
N VAL A 224 -3.81 3.00 31.36
CA VAL A 224 -4.84 1.95 31.32
C VAL A 224 -5.10 1.42 32.73
N ASP A 225 -6.02 2.07 33.45
CA ASP A 225 -6.34 1.71 34.84
C ASP A 225 -6.94 0.30 34.97
N SER A 226 -7.92 -0.04 34.12
CA SER A 226 -8.58 -1.35 34.10
C SER A 226 -9.36 -1.57 32.80
N ILE A 227 -9.64 -2.84 32.47
CA ILE A 227 -10.43 -3.24 31.29
C ILE A 227 -11.60 -4.11 31.78
N ASP A 228 -12.83 -3.60 31.71
CA ASP A 228 -14.02 -4.41 32.00
C ASP A 228 -14.44 -5.22 30.77
N ALA A 229 -14.01 -6.48 30.75
CA ALA A 229 -14.26 -7.44 29.70
C ALA A 229 -15.64 -8.14 29.76
N LYS A 230 -16.45 -7.94 30.83
CA LYS A 230 -17.60 -8.82 31.13
C LYS A 230 -18.65 -8.89 30.02
N GLN A 231 -18.98 -7.75 29.39
CA GLN A 231 -20.00 -7.71 28.35
C GLN A 231 -19.54 -8.40 27.07
N VAL A 232 -18.26 -8.24 26.71
CA VAL A 232 -17.68 -8.83 25.50
C VAL A 232 -17.45 -10.33 25.67
N LEU A 233 -17.00 -10.78 26.85
CA LEU A 233 -16.86 -12.20 27.20
C LEU A 233 -18.21 -12.94 27.33
N ALA A 234 -19.33 -12.23 27.39
CA ALA A 234 -20.67 -12.82 27.38
C ALA A 234 -21.20 -13.10 25.96
N ILE A 235 -20.52 -12.63 24.91
CA ILE A 235 -20.89 -12.87 23.52
C ILE A 235 -20.46 -14.29 23.12
N GLU A 236 -21.40 -15.08 22.59
CA GLU A 236 -21.11 -16.44 22.13
C GLU A 236 -20.03 -16.44 21.03
N GLY A 237 -19.00 -17.27 21.21
CA GLY A 237 -17.87 -17.35 20.29
C GLY A 237 -16.69 -16.41 20.61
N ILE A 238 -16.83 -15.47 21.56
CA ILE A 238 -15.68 -14.82 22.19
C ILE A 238 -15.07 -15.79 23.22
N LEU A 239 -13.74 -15.91 23.19
CA LEU A 239 -12.99 -16.91 23.97
C LEU A 239 -12.17 -16.29 25.10
N ALA A 240 -11.51 -15.15 24.85
CA ALA A 240 -10.68 -14.46 25.82
C ALA A 240 -10.47 -12.98 25.45
N ILE A 241 -10.06 -12.21 26.46
CA ILE A 241 -9.38 -10.93 26.29
C ILE A 241 -8.05 -11.02 27.05
N TYR A 242 -6.95 -10.70 26.38
CA TYR A 242 -5.60 -10.65 26.97
C TYR A 242 -5.08 -9.21 27.04
N THR A 243 -4.37 -8.90 28.11
CA THR A 243 -3.90 -7.57 28.49
C THR A 243 -2.37 -7.55 28.67
N ALA A 244 -1.76 -6.41 29.03
CA ALA A 244 -0.33 -6.35 29.29
C ALA A 244 0.14 -7.34 30.39
N SER A 245 -0.70 -7.65 31.39
CA SER A 245 -0.39 -8.64 32.44
C SER A 245 -0.48 -10.11 31.97
N ASP A 246 -0.99 -10.35 30.77
CA ASP A 246 -1.09 -11.69 30.18
C ASP A 246 0.19 -12.16 29.47
N ILE A 247 1.15 -11.24 29.27
CA ILE A 247 2.43 -11.45 28.59
C ILE A 247 3.42 -12.06 29.60
N PRO A 248 3.92 -13.30 29.39
CA PRO A 248 4.74 -13.97 30.40
C PRO A 248 6.21 -13.52 30.39
N GLY A 249 6.69 -12.96 29.28
CA GLY A 249 8.01 -12.37 29.14
C GLY A 249 7.97 -10.85 29.07
N LYS A 250 8.72 -10.26 28.13
CA LYS A 250 8.82 -8.81 27.97
C LYS A 250 7.65 -8.26 27.16
N ASN A 251 6.91 -7.30 27.71
CA ASN A 251 5.93 -6.48 26.96
C ASN A 251 6.66 -5.48 26.04
N SER A 252 7.31 -5.97 24.98
CA SER A 252 7.94 -5.14 23.95
C SER A 252 8.07 -5.89 22.64
N PHE A 253 7.83 -5.22 21.51
CA PHE A 253 8.12 -5.75 20.16
C PHE A 253 9.34 -5.11 19.50
N THR A 254 9.96 -4.12 20.17
CA THR A 254 11.26 -3.52 19.79
C THR A 254 12.23 -3.55 20.96
N PHE A 255 13.53 -3.52 20.67
CA PHE A 255 14.59 -3.77 21.65
C PHE A 255 15.80 -2.84 21.38
N PRO A 256 16.17 -1.95 22.33
CA PRO A 256 17.35 -1.11 22.22
C PRO A 256 18.61 -1.93 21.92
N GLY A 257 19.35 -1.52 20.88
CA GLY A 257 20.58 -2.21 20.46
C GLY A 257 20.40 -3.13 19.24
N ILE A 258 19.17 -3.42 18.83
CA ILE A 258 18.88 -3.96 17.49
C ILE A 258 18.94 -2.81 16.46
N GLN A 259 19.33 -3.12 15.23
CA GLN A 259 19.42 -2.12 14.16
C GLN A 259 18.08 -1.40 13.97
N LEU A 260 18.13 -0.06 13.79
CA LEU A 260 16.96 0.84 13.74
C LEU A 260 16.14 0.96 15.04
N GLN A 261 16.54 0.32 16.16
CA GLN A 261 15.79 0.34 17.42
C GLN A 261 16.58 0.98 18.56
N THR A 262 16.08 2.11 19.05
CA THR A 262 16.65 2.90 20.16
C THR A 262 15.86 2.74 21.46
N GLU A 263 14.57 2.38 21.40
CA GLU A 263 13.66 2.28 22.55
C GLU A 263 12.73 1.06 22.48
N ASN A 264 12.15 0.70 23.63
CA ASN A 264 11.14 -0.36 23.74
C ASN A 264 9.74 0.22 23.41
N GLU A 265 8.99 -0.46 22.56
CA GLU A 265 7.59 -0.19 22.25
C GLU A 265 6.72 -1.34 22.76
N GLU A 266 5.74 -1.04 23.61
CA GLU A 266 4.88 -2.04 24.25
C GLU A 266 4.01 -2.79 23.22
N ILE A 267 3.88 -4.11 23.38
CA ILE A 267 2.97 -4.93 22.56
C ILE A 267 1.54 -4.50 22.85
N LEU A 268 1.20 -4.37 24.14
CA LEU A 268 -0.07 -3.86 24.65
C LEU A 268 0.23 -2.73 25.63
N ALA A 269 -0.35 -1.56 25.39
CA ALA A 269 0.01 -0.34 26.11
C ALA A 269 -0.45 -0.39 27.58
N THR A 270 0.49 -0.12 28.51
CA THR A 270 0.16 0.27 29.89
C THR A 270 -0.03 1.78 29.97
N LYS A 271 0.72 2.53 29.15
CA LYS A 271 0.60 3.97 28.96
C LYS A 271 0.32 4.32 27.50
N ILE A 272 -0.79 5.00 27.27
CA ILE A 272 -1.25 5.41 25.95
C ILE A 272 -0.42 6.61 25.49
N LYS A 273 0.19 6.50 24.32
CA LYS A 273 1.01 7.53 23.65
C LYS A 273 0.38 8.07 22.36
N PHE A 274 -0.59 7.36 21.76
CA PHE A 274 -1.29 7.80 20.55
C PHE A 274 -2.70 7.20 20.43
N TYR A 275 -3.55 7.87 19.65
CA TYR A 275 -4.90 7.39 19.36
C TYR A 275 -4.81 6.10 18.54
N GLY A 276 -5.55 5.08 18.93
CA GLY A 276 -5.56 3.80 18.26
C GLY A 276 -4.41 2.86 18.64
N GLN A 277 -3.62 3.17 19.67
CA GLN A 277 -2.60 2.25 20.18
C GLN A 277 -3.25 0.98 20.77
N PRO A 278 -2.77 -0.24 20.48
CA PRO A 278 -3.30 -1.46 21.08
C PRO A 278 -3.17 -1.50 22.60
N ILE A 279 -4.27 -1.83 23.29
CA ILE A 279 -4.36 -1.97 24.75
C ILE A 279 -4.69 -3.40 25.22
N ALA A 280 -5.36 -4.20 24.37
CA ALA A 280 -5.67 -5.60 24.63
C ALA A 280 -5.80 -6.40 23.33
N ILE A 281 -5.84 -7.73 23.45
CA ILE A 281 -6.14 -8.68 22.37
C ILE A 281 -7.49 -9.32 22.66
N LEU A 282 -8.45 -9.18 21.75
CA LEU A 282 -9.68 -9.96 21.73
C LEU A 282 -9.44 -11.27 20.96
N VAL A 283 -9.94 -12.39 21.47
CA VAL A 283 -9.83 -13.70 20.80
C VAL A 283 -11.22 -14.31 20.59
N ALA A 284 -11.50 -14.75 19.36
CA ALA A 284 -12.78 -15.33 18.98
C ALA A 284 -12.63 -16.61 18.12
N ILE A 285 -13.76 -17.31 17.90
CA ILE A 285 -13.85 -18.48 17.00
C ILE A 285 -13.93 -18.13 15.51
N SER A 286 -14.17 -16.86 15.15
CA SER A 286 -14.21 -16.38 13.77
C SER A 286 -13.65 -14.96 13.65
N GLU A 287 -13.18 -14.62 12.45
CA GLU A 287 -12.67 -13.29 12.11
C GLU A 287 -13.74 -12.20 12.31
N GLU A 288 -14.97 -12.42 11.84
CA GLU A 288 -16.10 -11.50 11.98
C GLU A 288 -16.36 -11.09 13.44
N LEU A 289 -16.33 -12.05 14.37
CA LEU A 289 -16.50 -11.77 15.80
C LEU A 289 -15.34 -10.96 16.38
N ALA A 290 -14.10 -11.24 15.94
CA ALA A 290 -12.90 -10.53 16.37
C ALA A 290 -12.80 -9.10 15.77
N SER A 291 -13.34 -8.88 14.58
CA SER A 291 -13.25 -7.61 13.82
C SER A 291 -14.42 -6.64 14.06
N SER A 292 -15.40 -7.00 14.89
CA SER A 292 -16.66 -6.25 15.10
C SER A 292 -16.55 -4.85 15.76
N VAL A 293 -15.34 -4.27 15.84
CA VAL A 293 -15.06 -3.01 16.56
C VAL A 293 -14.31 -1.98 15.69
N TYR A 294 -15.09 -1.05 15.11
CA TYR A 294 -14.73 0.31 14.69
C TYR A 294 -14.06 0.56 13.30
N GLU A 295 -14.41 1.70 12.68
CA GLU A 295 -13.96 2.17 11.36
C GLU A 295 -13.36 3.59 11.43
N ILE A 296 -12.24 3.85 10.72
CA ILE A 296 -11.65 5.18 10.50
C ILE A 296 -10.94 5.23 9.14
N GLU A 297 -10.92 6.39 8.49
CA GLU A 297 -10.17 6.67 7.24
C GLU A 297 -8.81 7.35 7.50
N ALA A 298 -7.74 6.93 6.80
CA ALA A 298 -6.47 7.67 6.68
C ALA A 298 -5.55 7.11 5.54
N GLN A 299 -4.33 7.64 5.35
CA GLN A 299 -3.44 7.40 4.18
C GLN A 299 -2.09 6.72 4.53
N TYR A 300 -1.68 5.69 3.77
CA TYR A 300 -0.68 4.67 4.20
C TYR A 300 0.20 4.03 3.12
N HIS A 301 1.10 3.15 3.56
CA HIS A 301 1.91 2.21 2.77
C HIS A 301 1.10 1.41 1.72
N TYR A 302 -0.14 1.03 2.05
CA TYR A 302 -1.08 0.36 1.15
C TYR A 302 -0.55 -0.89 0.43
N TYR A 303 0.21 -1.73 1.16
CA TYR A 303 0.42 -3.12 0.77
C TYR A 303 -0.93 -3.85 0.73
N LEU A 304 -1.12 -4.76 -0.24
CA LEU A 304 -2.42 -5.41 -0.48
C LEU A 304 -2.70 -6.55 0.50
N GLU A 305 -1.65 -7.21 0.98
CA GLU A 305 -1.73 -8.09 2.17
C GLU A 305 -1.49 -7.20 3.41
N PRO A 306 -2.45 -7.05 4.34
CA PRO A 306 -2.22 -6.32 5.59
C PRO A 306 -1.21 -7.05 6.50
N LEU A 307 -0.80 -6.42 7.61
CA LEU A 307 -0.04 -7.08 8.66
C LEU A 307 -0.82 -8.33 9.13
N THR A 308 -0.22 -9.48 8.90
CA THR A 308 -0.87 -10.79 9.02
C THR A 308 0.14 -11.78 9.58
N CYS A 309 -0.22 -12.46 10.65
CA CYS A 309 0.56 -13.58 11.18
C CYS A 309 -0.34 -14.74 11.53
N VAL A 310 0.09 -15.96 11.19
CA VAL A 310 -0.50 -17.21 11.68
C VAL A 310 0.54 -17.92 12.53
N VAL A 311 0.20 -18.24 13.79
CA VAL A 311 1.10 -18.95 14.70
C VAL A 311 0.50 -20.29 15.06
N VAL A 312 1.25 -21.36 14.80
CA VAL A 312 0.87 -22.75 15.07
C VAL A 312 1.75 -23.28 16.21
N PRO A 313 1.18 -23.71 17.35
CA PRO A 313 1.96 -24.39 18.38
C PRO A 313 2.38 -25.79 17.92
N VAL A 314 3.64 -26.14 18.12
CA VAL A 314 4.23 -27.44 17.72
C VAL A 314 5.13 -28.00 18.83
N ASP A 315 4.82 -29.18 19.34
CA ASP A 315 5.54 -29.86 20.44
C ASP A 315 5.79 -28.98 21.69
N GLN A 316 6.93 -28.28 21.74
CA GLN A 316 7.32 -27.33 22.81
C GLN A 316 7.65 -25.93 22.26
N GLY A 317 7.56 -25.75 20.94
CA GLY A 317 7.90 -24.55 20.20
C GLY A 317 6.71 -23.98 19.42
N LEU A 318 7.00 -23.04 18.51
CA LEU A 318 6.02 -22.38 17.64
C LEU A 318 6.50 -22.34 16.19
N GLU A 319 5.63 -22.62 15.23
CA GLU A 319 5.81 -22.20 13.84
C GLU A 319 5.08 -20.87 13.60
N VAL A 320 5.81 -19.87 13.11
CA VAL A 320 5.35 -18.49 12.93
C VAL A 320 5.36 -18.16 11.44
N TYR A 321 4.17 -18.07 10.85
CA TYR A 321 3.94 -17.70 9.46
C TYR A 321 3.61 -16.21 9.40
N ASP A 322 4.65 -15.37 9.36
CA ASP A 322 4.51 -13.91 9.41
C ASP A 322 4.71 -13.25 8.03
N SER A 323 3.93 -12.21 7.77
CA SER A 323 4.09 -11.29 6.67
C SER A 323 5.19 -10.25 7.03
N THR A 324 6.45 -10.67 7.02
CA THR A 324 7.60 -9.88 7.51
C THR A 324 8.71 -9.68 6.48
N GLN A 325 9.34 -8.51 6.50
CA GLN A 325 10.62 -8.22 5.82
C GLN A 325 11.83 -8.63 6.68
N TRP A 326 11.64 -8.91 7.97
CA TRP A 326 12.71 -9.20 8.93
C TRP A 326 12.36 -10.40 9.83
N ILE A 327 12.72 -11.59 9.35
CA ILE A 327 12.52 -12.87 10.05
C ILE A 327 13.17 -12.89 11.43
N ASP A 328 14.40 -12.37 11.53
CA ASP A 328 15.21 -12.38 12.74
C ASP A 328 14.58 -11.58 13.89
N LEU A 329 14.22 -10.30 13.64
CA LEU A 329 13.49 -9.48 14.62
C LEU A 329 12.15 -10.12 15.06
N THR A 330 11.47 -10.81 14.14
CA THR A 330 10.21 -11.52 14.43
C THR A 330 10.46 -12.67 15.42
N GLN A 331 11.53 -13.45 15.21
CA GLN A 331 11.94 -14.56 16.07
C GLN A 331 12.36 -14.07 17.46
N ILE A 332 13.18 -13.01 17.52
CA ILE A 332 13.65 -12.38 18.76
C ILE A 332 12.47 -11.84 19.58
N ALA A 333 11.50 -11.19 18.94
CA ALA A 333 10.38 -10.60 19.68
C ALA A 333 9.43 -11.67 20.25
N VAL A 334 9.11 -12.70 19.47
CA VAL A 334 8.26 -13.81 19.93
C VAL A 334 8.94 -14.60 21.05
N SER A 335 10.26 -14.83 20.96
CA SER A 335 11.00 -15.50 22.03
C SER A 335 11.01 -14.68 23.32
N GLN A 336 11.29 -13.37 23.24
CA GLN A 336 11.33 -12.48 24.40
C GLN A 336 9.95 -12.23 25.03
N CYS A 337 8.88 -12.11 24.25
CA CYS A 337 7.53 -11.89 24.80
C CYS A 337 6.95 -13.14 25.47
N LEU A 338 7.35 -14.34 25.02
CA LEU A 338 6.92 -15.62 25.59
C LEU A 338 7.89 -16.22 26.62
N ASN A 339 9.05 -15.61 26.83
CA ASN A 339 10.16 -16.17 27.63
C ASN A 339 10.57 -17.57 27.15
N MET A 340 10.64 -17.74 25.82
CA MET A 340 11.09 -18.94 25.11
C MET A 340 12.49 -18.71 24.53
N LYS A 341 13.17 -19.78 24.10
CA LYS A 341 14.42 -19.63 23.33
C LYS A 341 14.07 -19.33 21.88
N GLU A 342 14.91 -18.57 21.19
CA GLU A 342 14.78 -18.34 19.75
C GLU A 342 14.83 -19.66 18.94
N SER A 343 15.58 -20.65 19.41
CA SER A 343 15.63 -22.02 18.85
C SER A 343 14.27 -22.73 18.85
N ASP A 344 13.36 -22.32 19.73
CA ASP A 344 12.06 -22.94 19.93
C ASP A 344 10.97 -22.18 19.13
N VAL A 345 11.38 -21.18 18.31
CA VAL A 345 10.50 -20.35 17.46
C VAL A 345 10.99 -20.43 16.01
N LEU A 346 10.26 -21.16 15.16
CA LEU A 346 10.53 -21.28 13.74
C LEU A 346 9.72 -20.24 12.96
N VAL A 347 10.35 -19.14 12.54
CA VAL A 347 9.71 -18.16 11.65
C VAL A 347 9.90 -18.59 10.20
N ARG A 348 8.81 -18.62 9.43
CA ARG A 348 8.75 -19.06 8.04
C ARG A 348 8.03 -18.02 7.18
N VAL A 349 8.68 -17.57 6.11
CA VAL A 349 8.11 -16.61 5.14
C VAL A 349 8.22 -17.20 3.75
N ARG A 350 7.09 -17.39 3.06
CA ARG A 350 7.11 -17.84 1.65
C ARG A 350 7.20 -16.66 0.68
N ARG A 351 6.44 -15.61 0.95
CA ARG A 351 6.36 -14.35 0.21
C ARG A 351 5.53 -13.35 1.02
N VAL A 352 5.57 -12.09 0.63
CA VAL A 352 4.81 -10.99 1.23
C VAL A 352 4.05 -10.23 0.13
N GLY A 353 2.78 -9.88 0.36
CA GLY A 353 1.92 -9.11 -0.55
C GLY A 353 2.20 -7.60 -0.55
N GLY A 354 3.48 -7.25 -0.74
CA GLY A 354 4.01 -5.89 -0.59
C GLY A 354 4.39 -5.56 0.86
N GLY A 355 5.45 -4.77 1.04
CA GLY A 355 5.95 -4.36 2.37
C GLY A 355 6.34 -2.89 2.45
N PHE A 356 7.14 -2.40 1.50
CA PHE A 356 7.47 -0.96 1.35
C PHE A 356 8.10 -0.30 2.59
N GLY A 357 8.69 -1.08 3.50
CA GLY A 357 9.26 -0.64 4.78
C GLY A 357 8.32 -0.86 5.97
N GLY A 358 7.00 -0.77 5.76
CA GLY A 358 5.99 -0.94 6.82
C GLY A 358 5.83 -2.37 7.35
N LYS A 359 6.66 -3.32 6.90
CA LYS A 359 6.76 -4.71 7.39
C LYS A 359 8.18 -5.05 7.86
N ILE A 360 8.99 -4.05 8.23
CA ILE A 360 10.32 -4.27 8.85
C ILE A 360 10.19 -4.58 10.34
N SER A 361 9.44 -3.75 11.08
CA SER A 361 9.23 -3.93 12.53
C SER A 361 7.75 -3.97 12.95
N ARG A 362 6.83 -3.38 12.20
CA ARG A 362 5.43 -3.19 12.63
C ARG A 362 4.61 -4.49 12.64
N ASN A 363 4.92 -5.42 11.73
CA ASN A 363 4.39 -6.79 11.72
C ASN A 363 4.69 -7.55 13.03
N VAL A 364 5.78 -7.20 13.72
CA VAL A 364 6.27 -7.91 14.90
C VAL A 364 5.32 -7.75 16.08
N GLN A 365 4.58 -6.63 16.16
CA GLN A 365 3.50 -6.45 17.13
C GLN A 365 2.35 -7.46 16.88
N VAL A 366 2.01 -7.72 15.61
CA VAL A 366 1.00 -8.72 15.21
C VAL A 366 1.51 -10.14 15.46
N ALA A 367 2.76 -10.45 15.13
CA ALA A 367 3.36 -11.76 15.36
C ALA A 367 3.46 -12.12 16.85
N THR A 368 3.88 -11.16 17.69
CA THR A 368 3.92 -11.34 19.16
C THR A 368 2.51 -11.50 19.75
N ALA A 369 1.53 -10.72 19.30
CA ALA A 369 0.14 -10.87 19.71
C ALA A 369 -0.45 -12.24 19.33
N ALA A 370 -0.23 -12.69 18.09
CA ALA A 370 -0.62 -14.02 17.62
C ALA A 370 0.04 -15.14 18.44
N ALA A 371 1.32 -14.99 18.77
CA ALA A 371 2.07 -15.97 19.56
C ALA A 371 1.60 -16.05 21.02
N ILE A 372 1.25 -14.92 21.65
CA ILE A 372 0.61 -14.89 22.98
C ILE A 372 -0.68 -15.70 22.98
N VAL A 373 -1.57 -15.46 22.00
CA VAL A 373 -2.83 -16.19 21.89
C VAL A 373 -2.59 -17.68 21.65
N ALA A 374 -1.74 -18.03 20.68
CA ALA A 374 -1.46 -19.42 20.35
C ALA A 374 -0.86 -20.19 21.53
N ARG A 375 0.07 -19.58 22.27
CA ARG A 375 0.72 -20.21 23.42
C ARG A 375 -0.20 -20.38 24.62
N LYS A 376 -1.13 -19.44 24.86
CA LYS A 376 -2.07 -19.49 25.99
C LYS A 376 -3.28 -20.39 25.73
N MET A 377 -3.67 -20.58 24.47
CA MET A 377 -4.80 -21.43 24.10
C MET A 377 -4.41 -22.84 23.62
N ASP A 378 -3.13 -23.08 23.32
CA ASP A 378 -2.63 -24.31 22.66
C ASP A 378 -3.38 -24.61 21.34
N ARG A 379 -3.61 -23.54 20.56
CA ARG A 379 -4.39 -23.53 19.32
C ARG A 379 -3.72 -22.63 18.30
N THR A 380 -3.87 -22.94 17.01
CA THR A 380 -3.42 -22.04 15.94
C THR A 380 -4.12 -20.68 16.05
N CYS A 381 -3.35 -19.60 16.16
CA CYS A 381 -3.89 -18.24 16.13
C CYS A 381 -3.69 -17.62 14.76
N ARG A 382 -4.75 -17.08 14.17
CA ARG A 382 -4.73 -16.19 13.00
C ARG A 382 -4.92 -14.76 13.49
N PHE A 383 -4.00 -13.89 13.13
CA PHE A 383 -4.08 -12.47 13.46
C PHE A 383 -3.91 -11.68 12.17
N ILE A 384 -5.04 -11.26 11.61
CA ILE A 384 -5.15 -10.58 10.31
C ILE A 384 -5.71 -9.21 10.63
N LEU A 385 -4.97 -8.13 10.36
CA LEU A 385 -5.50 -6.79 10.61
C LEU A 385 -6.49 -6.40 9.50
N PRO A 386 -7.74 -5.99 9.82
CA PRO A 386 -8.57 -5.23 8.91
C PRO A 386 -7.81 -4.02 8.40
N ILE A 387 -8.08 -3.57 7.17
CA ILE A 387 -7.29 -2.49 6.56
C ILE A 387 -7.28 -1.25 7.47
N GLN A 388 -8.43 -0.83 8.00
CA GLN A 388 -8.56 0.31 8.94
C GLN A 388 -7.72 0.14 10.22
N THR A 389 -7.69 -1.04 10.83
CA THR A 389 -6.84 -1.32 11.99
C THR A 389 -5.36 -1.27 11.61
N ASN A 390 -4.99 -1.89 10.50
CA ASN A 390 -3.64 -1.87 9.94
C ASN A 390 -3.16 -0.43 9.69
N LEU A 391 -4.04 0.36 9.07
CA LEU A 391 -3.87 1.79 8.87
C LEU A 391 -3.55 2.42 10.24
N THR A 392 -4.46 2.37 11.20
CA THR A 392 -4.27 3.03 12.51
C THR A 392 -2.97 2.64 13.24
N VAL A 393 -2.58 1.36 13.27
CA VAL A 393 -1.45 0.90 14.12
C VAL A 393 -0.08 0.89 13.44
N ALA A 394 0.01 0.67 12.13
CA ALA A 394 1.30 0.40 11.46
C ALA A 394 2.15 1.65 11.18
N GLY A 395 1.66 2.84 11.52
CA GLY A 395 2.33 4.10 11.22
C GLY A 395 2.44 4.39 9.72
N ARG A 396 3.19 5.44 9.37
CA ARG A 396 3.31 5.99 8.01
C ARG A 396 4.69 6.60 7.79
N ARG A 397 5.00 6.98 6.54
CA ARG A 397 6.20 7.77 6.22
C ARG A 397 6.21 9.06 7.05
N LEU A 398 7.35 9.34 7.69
CA LEU A 398 7.51 10.49 8.60
C LEU A 398 7.16 11.81 7.91
N PRO A 399 6.17 12.58 8.39
CA PRO A 399 5.94 13.95 7.97
C PRO A 399 7.24 14.76 8.12
N THR A 400 7.64 15.45 7.05
CA THR A 400 8.91 16.18 7.00
C THR A 400 8.64 17.63 6.62
N GLN A 401 9.00 18.57 7.49
CA GLN A 401 9.06 19.99 7.19
C GLN A 401 10.51 20.36 6.84
N CYS A 402 10.69 21.23 5.85
CA CYS A 402 11.99 21.76 5.48
C CYS A 402 11.88 23.27 5.34
N ASP A 403 12.35 24.00 6.35
CA ASP A 403 12.44 25.45 6.31
C ASP A 403 13.81 25.81 5.72
N TYR A 404 13.84 26.49 4.57
CA TYR A 404 15.09 26.75 3.85
C TYR A 404 15.20 28.18 3.32
N GLU A 405 16.43 28.69 3.31
CA GLU A 405 16.85 29.94 2.70
C GLU A 405 17.90 29.65 1.64
N ALA A 406 17.74 30.20 0.43
CA ALA A 406 18.67 30.04 -0.67
C ALA A 406 18.89 31.39 -1.37
N GLY A 407 20.13 31.88 -1.35
CA GLY A 407 20.51 33.11 -2.06
C GLY A 407 21.06 32.82 -3.44
N LEU A 408 20.44 33.35 -4.50
CA LEU A 408 20.80 33.09 -5.90
C LEU A 408 21.50 34.31 -6.55
N ASP A 409 22.45 34.07 -7.46
CA ASP A 409 22.98 35.10 -8.36
C ASP A 409 22.04 35.39 -9.55
N ALA A 410 22.41 36.37 -10.38
CA ALA A 410 21.60 36.79 -11.54
C ALA A 410 21.42 35.70 -12.63
N ASN A 411 22.27 34.68 -12.66
CA ASN A 411 22.14 33.51 -13.53
C ASN A 411 21.36 32.36 -12.87
N GLY A 412 20.89 32.57 -11.64
CA GLY A 412 20.19 31.61 -10.78
C GLY A 412 21.10 30.83 -9.83
N LYS A 413 22.40 31.15 -9.74
CA LYS A 413 23.40 30.37 -9.00
C LYS A 413 23.20 30.58 -7.52
N ILE A 414 22.53 29.64 -6.87
CA ILE A 414 22.45 29.50 -5.43
C ILE A 414 23.90 29.51 -4.88
N GLN A 415 24.25 30.59 -4.20
CA GLN A 415 25.57 30.80 -3.57
C GLN A 415 25.62 30.13 -2.19
N TYR A 416 24.46 29.96 -1.54
CA TYR A 416 24.31 29.24 -0.29
C TYR A 416 22.90 28.63 -0.20
N LEU A 417 22.78 27.54 0.55
CA LEU A 417 21.52 26.93 0.96
C LEU A 417 21.62 26.62 2.45
N ASN A 418 20.81 27.30 3.26
CA ASN A 418 20.63 26.98 4.67
C ASN A 418 19.27 26.29 4.81
N ALA A 419 19.22 25.09 5.39
CA ALA A 419 18.00 24.30 5.48
C ALA A 419 17.90 23.59 6.84
N THR A 420 16.78 23.79 7.52
CA THR A 420 16.40 23.08 8.74
C THR A 420 15.36 22.03 8.36
N ILE A 421 15.71 20.76 8.53
CA ILE A 421 14.83 19.62 8.25
C ILE A 421 14.31 19.08 9.57
N THR A 422 12.99 19.14 9.77
CA THR A 422 12.29 18.65 10.95
C THR A 422 11.42 17.47 10.55
N GLN A 423 11.47 16.38 11.31
CA GLN A 423 10.62 15.21 11.08
C GLN A 423 9.77 14.91 12.31
N ASP A 424 8.49 14.64 12.07
CA ASP A 424 7.60 14.07 13.08
C ASP A 424 7.84 12.55 13.13
N VAL A 425 8.57 12.12 14.16
CA VAL A 425 8.85 10.70 14.47
C VAL A 425 7.69 10.03 15.22
N GLY A 426 6.65 10.77 15.62
CA GLY A 426 5.56 10.25 16.44
C GLY A 426 6.00 9.92 17.87
N CYS A 427 5.55 8.78 18.39
CA CYS A 427 5.69 8.43 19.81
C CYS A 427 6.96 7.63 20.19
N SER A 428 7.83 7.35 19.20
CA SER A 428 9.05 6.57 19.34
C SER A 428 10.10 7.07 18.35
N ASN A 429 11.37 7.08 18.73
CA ASN A 429 12.49 7.41 17.85
C ASN A 429 13.04 6.19 17.07
N ASN A 430 12.37 5.03 17.15
CA ASN A 430 12.68 3.88 16.33
C ASN A 430 12.47 4.18 14.83
N GLU A 431 13.24 3.52 13.96
CA GLU A 431 13.19 3.69 12.50
C GLU A 431 13.38 5.14 12.02
N ASN A 432 14.04 6.00 12.82
CA ASN A 432 14.38 7.37 12.44
C ASN A 432 15.27 7.40 11.17
N ILE A 433 14.85 8.16 10.16
CA ILE A 433 15.52 8.30 8.86
C ILE A 433 16.11 9.69 8.59
N LEU A 434 16.20 10.57 9.59
CA LEU A 434 16.62 11.96 9.41
C LEU A 434 18.04 12.07 8.82
N SER A 435 18.96 11.18 9.22
CA SER A 435 20.32 11.10 8.67
C SER A 435 20.32 10.77 7.17
N TYR A 436 19.48 9.83 6.72
CA TYR A 436 19.33 9.49 5.31
C TYR A 436 18.69 10.62 4.50
N VAL A 437 17.70 11.31 5.08
CA VAL A 437 17.06 12.46 4.44
C VAL A 437 18.05 13.62 4.30
N ALA A 438 18.84 13.91 5.33
CA ALA A 438 19.90 14.92 5.28
C ALA A 438 21.01 14.55 4.28
N GLY A 439 21.47 13.29 4.28
CA GLY A 439 22.48 12.79 3.33
C GLY A 439 22.01 12.78 1.87
N GLY A 440 20.72 12.52 1.64
CA GLY A 440 20.09 12.59 0.32
C GLY A 440 19.70 14.00 -0.14
N PHE A 441 19.65 14.98 0.77
CA PHE A 441 19.17 16.35 0.49
C PHE A 441 19.94 17.08 -0.63
N PRO A 442 21.28 16.96 -0.76
CA PRO A 442 22.02 17.52 -1.90
C PRO A 442 21.62 16.95 -3.26
N ASN A 443 21.04 15.74 -3.28
CA ASN A 443 20.65 15.01 -4.49
C ASN A 443 21.81 14.90 -5.49
N CYS A 444 21.74 15.62 -6.61
CA CYS A 444 22.71 15.60 -7.70
C CYS A 444 23.51 16.91 -7.85
N TYR A 445 23.33 17.86 -6.92
CA TYR A 445 23.96 19.18 -6.99
C TYR A 445 25.27 19.21 -6.20
N ASN A 446 26.24 19.97 -6.69
CA ASN A 446 27.45 20.25 -5.92
C ASN A 446 27.08 21.16 -4.73
N THR A 447 27.47 20.77 -3.51
CA THR A 447 27.16 21.51 -2.28
C THR A 447 27.98 22.77 -2.08
N GLU A 448 29.07 22.95 -2.83
CA GLU A 448 29.88 24.17 -2.79
C GLU A 448 29.16 25.36 -3.48
N TYR A 449 28.35 25.08 -4.52
CA TYR A 449 27.54 26.08 -5.23
C TYR A 449 26.37 25.39 -5.94
N PHE A 450 25.12 25.89 -5.90
CA PHE A 450 23.94 25.19 -6.49
C PHE A 450 23.27 25.90 -7.72
N ILE A 451 22.86 25.14 -8.74
CA ILE A 451 22.00 25.45 -9.92
C ILE A 451 21.64 24.10 -10.54
N ARG A 452 20.49 24.00 -11.20
CA ARG A 452 20.00 22.71 -11.76
C ARG A 452 20.75 22.11 -12.95
N LEU A 453 21.50 22.86 -13.76
CA LEU A 453 22.31 22.31 -14.87
C LEU A 453 23.79 22.65 -14.73
N THR A 454 24.13 23.93 -14.56
CA THR A 454 25.50 24.43 -14.34
C THR A 454 26.20 23.81 -13.13
N ASN A 455 25.45 23.33 -12.12
CA ASN A 455 26.03 22.81 -10.88
C ASN A 455 25.48 21.41 -10.52
N MET A 456 25.06 20.63 -11.52
CA MET A 456 25.13 19.17 -11.36
C MET A 456 26.59 18.80 -11.13
N ARG A 457 26.88 17.79 -10.30
CA ARG A 457 28.20 17.15 -10.34
C ARG A 457 28.42 16.64 -11.77
N THR A 458 29.50 17.04 -12.41
CA THR A 458 29.87 16.58 -13.78
C THR A 458 30.99 15.55 -13.74
N ASP A 459 31.68 15.50 -12.60
CA ASP A 459 32.55 14.46 -12.10
C ASP A 459 31.75 13.27 -11.54
N ASP A 460 32.27 12.06 -11.78
CA ASP A 460 31.83 10.80 -11.17
C ASP A 460 30.33 10.44 -11.28
N ASN A 461 29.66 10.80 -12.38
CA ASN A 461 28.30 10.29 -12.68
C ASN A 461 27.85 10.46 -14.16
N ASP A 462 26.88 9.63 -14.57
CA ASP A 462 26.30 9.62 -15.92
C ASP A 462 25.11 10.58 -16.12
N LEU A 463 24.79 11.48 -15.17
CA LEU A 463 23.59 12.32 -15.28
C LEU A 463 23.57 13.22 -16.53
N PRO A 464 24.68 13.84 -16.98
CA PRO A 464 24.66 14.67 -18.18
C PRO A 464 24.24 13.90 -19.45
N SER A 465 24.70 12.66 -19.63
CA SER A 465 24.32 11.82 -20.78
C SER A 465 22.89 11.32 -20.65
N LEU A 466 22.49 10.85 -19.46
CA LEU A 466 21.11 10.41 -19.18
C LEU A 466 20.07 11.52 -19.44
N ILE A 467 20.38 12.78 -19.11
CA ILE A 467 19.51 13.93 -19.40
C ILE A 467 19.44 14.20 -20.91
N ALA A 468 20.57 14.10 -21.63
CA ALA A 468 20.60 14.29 -23.08
C ALA A 468 19.72 13.23 -23.79
N THR A 469 19.92 11.95 -23.48
CA THR A 469 19.11 10.83 -23.98
C THR A 469 17.63 11.02 -23.63
N LEU A 470 17.29 11.32 -22.37
CA LEU A 470 15.90 11.55 -21.97
C LEU A 470 15.26 12.73 -22.72
N LYS A 471 16.00 13.81 -23.00
CA LYS A 471 15.50 14.95 -23.78
C LYS A 471 15.21 14.56 -25.23
N GLU A 472 16.07 13.75 -25.84
CA GLU A 472 15.95 13.26 -27.20
C GLU A 472 14.75 12.30 -27.33
N ASP A 473 14.75 11.21 -26.57
CA ASP A 473 13.72 10.15 -26.58
C ASP A 473 12.32 10.69 -26.27
N SER A 474 12.22 11.58 -25.28
CA SER A 474 10.93 12.18 -24.89
C SER A 474 10.49 13.35 -25.77
N HIS A 475 11.32 13.74 -26.76
CA HIS A 475 11.18 14.93 -27.60
C HIS A 475 10.90 16.21 -26.80
N TYR A 476 11.63 16.39 -25.70
CA TYR A 476 11.32 17.35 -24.65
C TYR A 476 11.20 18.79 -25.17
N ASP A 477 12.18 19.25 -25.95
CA ASP A 477 12.22 20.65 -26.43
C ASP A 477 11.10 20.98 -27.43
N LYS A 478 10.62 19.97 -28.18
CA LYS A 478 9.43 20.11 -29.03
C LYS A 478 8.18 20.22 -28.17
N ARG A 479 7.99 19.29 -27.23
CA ARG A 479 6.82 19.27 -26.34
C ARG A 479 6.73 20.51 -25.45
N ALA A 480 7.85 21.07 -25.03
CA ALA A 480 7.90 22.33 -24.29
C ALA A 480 7.33 23.50 -25.11
N LYS A 481 7.72 23.61 -26.39
CA LYS A 481 7.18 24.61 -27.33
C LYS A 481 5.69 24.39 -27.62
N ASP A 482 5.28 23.14 -27.85
CA ASP A 482 3.86 22.78 -28.07
C ASP A 482 2.99 23.14 -26.84
N ILE A 483 3.54 22.96 -25.64
CA ILE A 483 2.90 23.35 -24.37
C ILE A 483 2.83 24.87 -24.21
N GLU A 484 3.85 25.62 -24.62
CA GLU A 484 3.83 27.09 -24.61
C GLU A 484 2.73 27.62 -25.54
N LEU A 485 2.63 27.08 -26.76
CA LEU A 485 1.58 27.42 -27.72
C LEU A 485 0.18 27.07 -27.18
N PHE A 486 0.02 25.87 -26.59
CA PHE A 486 -1.21 25.48 -25.93
C PHE A 486 -1.58 26.46 -24.79
N ASN A 487 -0.62 26.84 -23.96
CA ASN A 487 -0.82 27.75 -22.83
C ASN A 487 -1.15 29.19 -23.26
N LYS A 488 -0.69 29.64 -24.43
CA LYS A 488 -1.09 30.92 -25.04
C LYS A 488 -2.52 30.85 -25.59
N ALA A 489 -2.86 29.76 -26.27
CA ALA A 489 -4.18 29.57 -26.88
C ALA A 489 -5.31 29.25 -25.87
N ASN A 490 -4.99 28.70 -24.70
CA ASN A 490 -5.98 28.25 -23.72
C ASN A 490 -5.96 29.15 -22.47
N ARG A 491 -7.03 29.92 -22.22
CA ARG A 491 -7.17 30.70 -20.98
C ARG A 491 -7.32 29.82 -19.74
N TRP A 492 -8.20 28.82 -19.83
CA TRP A 492 -8.72 28.05 -18.68
C TRP A 492 -8.04 26.70 -18.44
N LYS A 493 -7.28 26.18 -19.42
CA LYS A 493 -6.53 24.93 -19.30
C LYS A 493 -5.04 25.22 -19.55
N LYS A 494 -4.17 24.76 -18.65
CA LYS A 494 -2.71 24.88 -18.81
C LYS A 494 -2.06 23.50 -18.78
N LYS A 495 -0.93 23.38 -19.46
CA LYS A 495 -0.04 22.21 -19.44
C LYS A 495 1.33 22.64 -18.92
N ALA A 496 2.06 21.71 -18.34
CA ALA A 496 3.45 21.88 -17.95
C ALA A 496 4.23 20.59 -18.24
N ILE A 497 5.52 20.72 -18.49
CA ILE A 497 6.46 19.61 -18.56
C ILE A 497 7.73 20.04 -17.82
N LYS A 498 8.33 19.12 -17.07
CA LYS A 498 9.61 19.31 -16.38
C LYS A 498 10.37 17.98 -16.38
N ILE A 499 11.68 18.05 -16.59
CA ILE A 499 12.60 16.97 -16.20
C ILE A 499 12.99 17.23 -14.74
N ASN A 500 12.94 16.16 -13.93
CA ASN A 500 13.54 16.11 -12.61
C ASN A 500 14.65 15.06 -12.64
N VAL A 501 15.69 15.28 -11.85
CA VAL A 501 16.88 14.43 -11.75
C VAL A 501 17.01 13.91 -10.32
N MET A 502 17.48 12.67 -10.18
CA MET A 502 17.61 11.99 -8.89
C MET A 502 18.91 11.19 -8.88
N SER A 503 19.76 11.47 -7.89
CA SER A 503 20.81 10.58 -7.42
C SER A 503 20.37 9.98 -6.09
N PHE A 504 20.42 8.66 -5.95
CA PHE A 504 20.04 7.96 -4.73
C PHE A 504 21.23 7.12 -4.24
N PRO A 505 21.88 7.47 -3.13
CA PRO A 505 22.97 6.67 -2.58
C PRO A 505 22.42 5.33 -2.07
N VAL A 506 23.19 4.26 -2.28
CA VAL A 506 22.85 2.92 -1.78
C VAL A 506 23.94 2.50 -0.80
N GLU A 507 23.60 2.52 0.48
CA GLU A 507 24.46 2.04 1.56
C GLU A 507 24.21 0.55 1.81
N PHE A 508 25.28 -0.17 2.17
CA PHE A 508 25.25 -1.60 2.41
C PHE A 508 25.28 -1.93 3.90
N PHE A 509 24.24 -2.60 4.38
CA PHE A 509 23.98 -2.81 5.80
C PHE A 509 24.04 -4.27 6.26
N GLY A 510 24.09 -5.23 5.34
CA GLY A 510 23.49 -6.55 5.59
C GLY A 510 24.40 -7.76 5.48
N ASN A 511 24.28 -8.66 6.44
CA ASN A 511 24.56 -10.08 6.27
C ASN A 511 23.30 -10.79 5.75
N TYR A 512 23.43 -11.48 4.61
CA TYR A 512 22.39 -12.37 4.08
C TYR A 512 22.95 -13.78 3.93
N SER A 513 22.54 -14.69 4.78
CA SER A 513 22.84 -16.12 4.63
C SER A 513 21.96 -16.79 3.56
N ALA A 514 22.48 -17.85 2.94
CA ALA A 514 21.76 -18.69 1.99
C ALA A 514 22.16 -20.17 2.16
N LEU A 515 21.20 -21.07 1.89
CA LEU A 515 21.39 -22.52 1.88
C LEU A 515 21.05 -23.05 0.48
N VAL A 516 21.96 -23.83 -0.09
CA VAL A 516 21.81 -24.49 -1.39
C VAL A 516 21.95 -26.00 -1.17
N THR A 517 21.00 -26.77 -1.71
CA THR A 517 20.96 -28.24 -1.61
C THR A 517 20.87 -28.84 -3.01
N ILE A 518 21.74 -29.79 -3.33
CA ILE A 518 21.77 -30.49 -4.63
C ILE A 518 21.30 -31.93 -4.42
N TYR A 519 20.29 -32.36 -5.17
CA TYR A 519 19.70 -33.69 -5.02
C TYR A 519 20.40 -34.72 -5.90
N ARG A 520 20.95 -35.77 -5.27
CA ARG A 520 21.72 -36.83 -5.96
C ARG A 520 20.93 -37.65 -6.99
N GLY A 521 19.60 -37.59 -6.97
CA GLY A 521 18.74 -38.47 -7.76
C GLY A 521 18.52 -38.00 -9.19
N ASP A 522 18.43 -36.68 -9.38
CA ASP A 522 18.09 -36.01 -10.62
C ASP A 522 19.02 -34.81 -10.94
N GLY A 523 19.88 -34.41 -9.99
CA GLY A 523 20.74 -33.23 -10.12
C GLY A 523 20.03 -31.89 -9.89
N THR A 524 18.76 -31.91 -9.48
CA THR A 524 18.02 -30.68 -9.17
C THR A 524 18.59 -29.96 -7.95
N VAL A 525 18.25 -28.68 -7.82
CA VAL A 525 18.76 -27.79 -6.78
C VAL A 525 17.63 -27.07 -6.08
N THR A 526 17.73 -26.99 -4.76
CA THR A 526 16.90 -26.13 -3.91
C THR A 526 17.76 -25.01 -3.32
N ILE A 527 17.29 -23.77 -3.41
CA ILE A 527 17.86 -22.62 -2.72
C ILE A 527 16.85 -21.97 -1.76
N THR A 528 17.35 -21.50 -0.63
CA THR A 528 16.68 -20.48 0.19
C THR A 528 17.72 -19.45 0.65
N THR A 529 17.30 -18.20 0.76
CA THR A 529 18.09 -17.08 1.27
C THR A 529 17.34 -16.42 2.43
N GLY A 530 17.93 -15.46 3.14
CA GLY A 530 17.16 -14.54 3.99
C GLY A 530 16.72 -13.24 3.31
N GLY A 531 16.82 -13.14 1.98
CA GLY A 531 16.27 -12.03 1.22
C GLY A 531 14.83 -12.32 0.85
N ILE A 532 13.87 -11.58 1.42
CA ILE A 532 12.44 -11.87 1.35
C ILE A 532 11.82 -11.41 0.02
N GLU A 533 11.11 -12.31 -0.65
CA GLU A 533 10.25 -11.99 -1.79
C GLU A 533 8.98 -11.23 -1.35
N MET A 534 8.84 -10.00 -1.83
CA MET A 534 7.70 -9.11 -1.56
C MET A 534 7.13 -8.42 -2.81
N GLY A 535 7.40 -8.98 -4.00
CA GLY A 535 7.00 -8.45 -5.31
C GLY A 535 8.18 -8.14 -6.23
N GLN A 536 9.38 -7.92 -5.69
CA GLN A 536 10.56 -7.40 -6.39
C GLN A 536 11.38 -8.45 -7.18
N GLY A 537 10.94 -9.71 -7.21
CA GLY A 537 11.63 -10.80 -7.93
C GLY A 537 12.93 -11.22 -7.25
N ALA A 538 12.97 -11.16 -5.92
CA ALA A 538 14.09 -11.61 -5.10
C ALA A 538 14.37 -13.11 -5.33
N ASN A 539 13.34 -13.95 -5.25
CA ASN A 539 13.48 -15.39 -5.49
C ASN A 539 13.95 -15.69 -6.91
N THR A 540 13.39 -14.99 -7.90
CA THR A 540 13.78 -15.14 -9.32
C THR A 540 15.27 -14.82 -9.51
N LYS A 541 15.76 -13.72 -8.93
CA LYS A 541 17.19 -13.35 -8.98
C LYS A 541 18.08 -14.35 -8.23
N ALA A 542 17.67 -14.85 -7.07
CA ALA A 542 18.40 -15.88 -6.34
C ALA A 542 18.56 -17.17 -7.17
N ALA A 543 17.50 -17.59 -7.86
CA ALA A 543 17.54 -18.74 -8.77
C ALA A 543 18.45 -18.48 -9.98
N GLN A 544 18.39 -17.30 -10.61
CA GLN A 544 19.26 -16.92 -11.72
C GLN A 544 20.75 -16.94 -11.34
N VAL A 545 21.13 -16.38 -10.18
CA VAL A 545 22.53 -16.43 -9.72
C VAL A 545 22.93 -17.87 -9.36
N CYS A 546 22.07 -18.64 -8.69
CA CYS A 546 22.36 -20.03 -8.34
C CYS A 546 22.57 -20.93 -9.56
N ALA A 547 21.72 -20.78 -10.59
CA ALA A 547 21.86 -21.50 -11.85
C ALA A 547 23.15 -21.12 -12.60
N TYR A 548 23.46 -19.81 -12.66
CA TYR A 548 24.67 -19.29 -13.30
C TYR A 548 25.96 -19.76 -12.61
N GLU A 549 26.08 -19.62 -11.29
CA GLU A 549 27.29 -20.02 -10.53
C GLU A 549 27.50 -21.55 -10.51
N LEU A 550 26.44 -22.35 -10.68
CA LEU A 550 26.52 -23.81 -10.80
C LEU A 550 26.67 -24.31 -12.26
N GLY A 551 26.50 -23.44 -13.26
CA GLY A 551 26.55 -23.80 -14.67
C GLY A 551 25.40 -24.71 -15.13
N ILE A 552 24.22 -24.56 -14.53
CA ILE A 552 23.04 -25.41 -14.79
C ILE A 552 21.86 -24.59 -15.38
N PRO A 553 20.90 -25.25 -16.06
CA PRO A 553 19.65 -24.61 -16.46
C PRO A 553 18.85 -24.03 -15.28
N LEU A 554 18.10 -22.94 -15.51
CA LEU A 554 17.32 -22.27 -14.46
C LEU A 554 16.16 -23.12 -13.93
N ASP A 555 15.57 -23.98 -14.76
CA ASP A 555 14.50 -24.92 -14.40
C ASP A 555 14.94 -26.07 -13.48
N TYR A 556 16.25 -26.28 -13.32
CA TYR A 556 16.80 -27.17 -12.29
C TYR A 556 16.81 -26.53 -10.89
N VAL A 557 16.60 -25.22 -10.78
CA VAL A 557 16.67 -24.48 -9.51
C VAL A 557 15.27 -24.13 -8.99
N SER A 558 14.92 -24.68 -7.84
CA SER A 558 13.72 -24.36 -7.09
C SER A 558 14.03 -23.45 -5.89
N VAL A 559 13.17 -22.47 -5.62
CA VAL A 559 13.27 -21.64 -4.41
C VAL A 559 12.21 -22.08 -3.40
N ILE A 560 12.62 -22.42 -2.18
CA ILE A 560 11.71 -22.83 -1.07
C ILE A 560 11.43 -21.63 -0.14
N PRO A 561 10.57 -21.74 0.90
CA PRO A 561 10.36 -20.63 1.84
C PRO A 561 11.67 -20.20 2.53
N HIS A 562 11.69 -18.97 3.00
CA HIS A 562 12.72 -18.44 3.89
C HIS A 562 12.42 -18.89 5.33
N TYR A 563 13.45 -19.30 6.08
CA TYR A 563 13.31 -19.83 7.44
C TYR A 563 14.31 -19.17 8.39
N SER A 564 13.91 -18.95 9.66
CA SER A 564 14.79 -18.35 10.68
C SER A 564 16.10 -19.10 10.88
N PHE A 565 16.12 -20.44 10.87
CA PHE A 565 17.38 -21.20 11.00
C PHE A 565 18.34 -21.03 9.81
N THR A 566 17.85 -20.66 8.62
CA THR A 566 18.70 -20.34 7.46
C THR A 566 19.11 -18.86 7.45
N ALA A 567 18.21 -17.99 7.89
CA ALA A 567 18.35 -16.54 7.88
C ALA A 567 18.75 -15.96 9.26
N ALA A 568 19.32 -16.77 10.13
CA ALA A 568 19.61 -16.40 11.52
C ALA A 568 20.59 -15.21 11.57
N ASN A 569 20.25 -14.21 12.37
CA ASN A 569 20.95 -12.93 12.52
C ASN A 569 20.97 -12.05 11.25
N ASN A 570 20.23 -12.39 10.18
CA ASN A 570 20.22 -11.57 8.96
C ASN A 570 19.49 -10.24 9.19
N VAL A 571 19.90 -9.18 8.49
CA VAL A 571 19.17 -7.90 8.47
C VAL A 571 17.85 -8.00 7.71
N PHE A 572 16.99 -6.98 7.92
CA PHE A 572 15.76 -6.79 7.16
C PHE A 572 16.01 -6.69 5.65
N SER A 573 15.06 -7.24 4.88
CA SER A 573 15.03 -7.08 3.42
C SER A 573 14.57 -5.67 3.05
N GLY A 574 15.54 -4.77 2.88
CA GLY A 574 15.32 -3.35 2.55
C GLY A 574 16.54 -2.70 1.89
N SER A 575 16.60 -1.36 1.97
CA SER A 575 17.70 -0.50 1.48
C SER A 575 18.17 -0.74 0.03
N SER A 576 17.36 -1.41 -0.81
CA SER A 576 17.69 -1.79 -2.19
C SER A 576 18.89 -2.73 -2.37
N ILE A 577 19.29 -3.47 -1.33
CA ILE A 577 20.51 -4.33 -1.31
C ILE A 577 20.24 -5.85 -1.23
N THR A 578 18.99 -6.29 -1.38
CA THR A 578 18.48 -7.55 -0.80
C THR A 578 19.23 -8.84 -1.15
N ILE A 579 19.91 -8.96 -2.31
CA ILE A 579 20.45 -10.25 -2.79
C ILE A 579 21.83 -10.20 -3.48
N TYR A 580 22.13 -9.19 -4.32
CA TYR A 580 23.29 -9.26 -5.23
C TYR A 580 24.12 -7.97 -5.30
N ASN A 581 25.42 -8.13 -5.51
CA ASN A 581 26.37 -7.05 -5.73
C ASN A 581 26.13 -6.45 -7.13
N LYS A 582 25.72 -5.17 -7.19
CA LYS A 582 25.36 -4.50 -8.45
C LYS A 582 26.47 -4.51 -9.51
N THR A 583 27.74 -4.50 -9.10
CA THR A 583 28.92 -4.43 -9.99
C THR A 583 29.36 -5.79 -10.53
N THR A 584 29.10 -6.88 -9.78
CA THR A 584 29.64 -8.21 -10.10
C THR A 584 28.56 -9.29 -10.32
N GLY A 585 27.29 -8.98 -10.07
CA GLY A 585 26.17 -9.93 -10.17
C GLY A 585 26.12 -10.99 -9.06
N LYS A 586 27.17 -11.09 -8.22
CA LYS A 586 27.34 -12.15 -7.22
C LYS A 586 26.42 -11.99 -6.02
N LEU A 587 26.00 -13.11 -5.44
CA LEU A 587 25.26 -13.15 -4.17
C LEU A 587 26.05 -12.48 -3.03
N LEU A 588 25.37 -11.63 -2.25
CA LEU A 588 25.93 -10.93 -1.09
C LEU A 588 25.89 -11.81 0.17
N THR A 589 26.48 -13.00 0.10
CA THR A 589 26.50 -13.96 1.21
C THR A 589 27.78 -13.90 2.03
N ASN A 590 27.67 -14.05 3.35
CA ASN A 590 28.80 -14.49 4.16
C ASN A 590 29.28 -15.87 3.66
N ARG A 591 30.59 -16.10 3.61
CA ARG A 591 31.18 -17.31 3.01
C ARG A 591 31.01 -18.53 3.92
N SER A 592 29.80 -19.09 3.94
CA SER A 592 29.48 -20.39 4.56
C SER A 592 29.62 -21.56 3.57
N LEU A 593 30.12 -21.30 2.36
CA LEU A 593 30.53 -22.32 1.39
C LEU A 593 31.89 -22.91 1.76
N THR A 594 31.91 -23.78 2.77
CA THR A 594 32.95 -24.81 2.92
C THR A 594 32.44 -26.11 2.29
N TYR A 595 32.01 -26.05 1.03
CA TYR A 595 31.58 -27.24 0.28
C TYR A 595 32.81 -28.01 -0.19
N HIS A 596 33.34 -28.86 0.69
CA HIS A 596 34.25 -29.92 0.28
C HIS A 596 33.42 -31.02 -0.36
N VAL A 597 33.50 -31.15 -1.69
CA VAL A 597 32.98 -32.35 -2.38
C VAL A 597 33.71 -33.55 -1.77
N PRO A 598 33.00 -34.53 -1.18
CA PRO A 598 33.62 -35.80 -0.81
C PRO A 598 33.91 -36.54 -2.12
N LEU A 599 35.18 -36.62 -2.50
CA LEU A 599 35.62 -37.54 -3.54
C LEU A 599 35.46 -38.97 -2.99
N ALA A 600 35.41 -39.98 -3.86
CA ALA A 600 35.22 -41.38 -3.43
C ALA A 600 36.31 -41.91 -2.46
N ARG A 601 37.43 -41.18 -2.32
CA ARG A 601 38.53 -41.42 -1.36
C ARG A 601 38.30 -40.81 0.04
N ASP A 602 37.35 -39.89 0.18
CA ASP A 602 37.07 -39.14 1.41
C ASP A 602 36.00 -39.84 2.28
N ILE A 603 35.52 -41.02 1.86
CA ILE A 603 34.67 -41.91 2.64
C ILE A 603 35.56 -42.74 3.59
N PRO A 604 35.37 -42.69 4.92
CA PRO A 604 36.12 -43.53 5.84
C PRO A 604 35.91 -45.02 5.55
N VAL A 605 37.01 -45.76 5.38
CA VAL A 605 37.01 -47.19 4.99
C VAL A 605 36.30 -48.09 6.02
N GLU A 606 36.07 -47.60 7.24
CA GLU A 606 35.51 -48.37 8.36
C GLU A 606 33.99 -48.60 8.30
N PHE A 607 33.22 -47.88 7.46
CA PHE A 607 31.76 -48.06 7.39
C PHE A 607 31.29 -49.29 6.56
N ASN A 608 32.20 -50.11 6.05
CA ASN A 608 31.90 -51.29 5.22
C ASN A 608 32.01 -52.65 5.96
N ARG A 609 31.50 -52.76 7.21
CA ARG A 609 31.33 -54.06 7.91
C ARG A 609 30.07 -54.19 8.77
N PHE A 610 28.89 -54.05 8.16
CA PHE A 610 27.67 -54.71 8.63
C PHE A 610 26.89 -55.37 7.49
N HIS A 611 27.54 -56.29 6.77
CA HIS A 611 26.80 -57.33 6.07
C HIS A 611 26.24 -58.30 7.11
N THR A 612 24.93 -58.22 7.34
CA THR A 612 24.19 -59.20 8.15
C THR A 612 24.36 -60.59 7.54
N THR A 613 24.92 -61.50 8.33
CA THR A 613 24.97 -62.93 8.01
C THR A 613 23.54 -63.46 7.86
N ARG A 614 23.17 -63.94 6.67
CA ARG A 614 22.07 -64.88 6.54
C ARG A 614 22.46 -66.18 7.27
N SER A 615 21.69 -66.55 8.28
CA SER A 615 21.77 -67.90 8.85
C SER A 615 21.28 -68.92 7.81
N PRO A 616 21.84 -70.14 7.75
CA PRO A 616 21.19 -71.24 7.05
C PRO A 616 20.05 -71.80 7.90
N TYR A 617 18.97 -72.19 7.21
CA TYR A 617 17.65 -72.64 7.73
C TYR A 617 16.78 -71.52 8.33
#